data_AF-A0A534W4N7-F1
#
_entry.id   AF-A0A534W4N7-F1
#
_cell.length_a   1.000
_cell.length_b   1.000
_cell.length_c   1.000
_cell.angle_alpha   90.00
_cell.angle_beta   90.00
_cell.angle_gamma   90.00
#
_symmetry.space_group_name_H-M   'P 1'
#
loop_
_entity.id
_entity.type
_entity.pdbx_description
1 polymer ?
#
loop_
_entity_poly.entity_id
_entity_poly.type
_entity_poly.pdbx_seq_one_letter_code
_entity_poly.pdbx_strand_id
1 'polypeptide(L)'
;MATTIQNNFRIRKNFAKIQKIIDIPNLIDIQKHSYDKFLQFDKAPEQREDTGLQGVFKSVFPIKDFNETSSLEFVSYHLEKPKYDVDECHQRGMTFSAPIKVVVRLVVWDKDPDTGAQSIRDVKEQEVYFGEIP
;
A
#
# COMPACT_ATOMS: atom_id res chain seq x y z
N MET A 1 -14.41 -12.02 24.24
CA MET A 1 -14.34 -13.48 24.51
C MET A 1 -13.52 -14.12 23.41
N ALA A 2 -12.34 -14.64 23.73
CA ALA A 2 -11.55 -15.46 22.81
C ALA A 2 -11.20 -16.75 23.56
N THR A 3 -11.75 -17.85 23.05
CA THR A 3 -11.75 -19.17 23.67
C THR A 3 -10.35 -19.77 23.60
N THR A 4 -9.73 -19.94 24.77
CA THR A 4 -8.51 -20.71 24.97
C THR A 4 -8.74 -22.17 24.59
N ILE A 5 -8.17 -22.65 23.48
CA ILE A 5 -8.05 -24.10 23.27
C ILE A 5 -6.75 -24.56 23.94
N GLN A 6 -6.82 -24.79 25.26
CA GLN A 6 -5.80 -25.50 26.03
C GLN A 6 -6.23 -26.97 26.18
N ASN A 7 -5.83 -27.84 25.25
CA ASN A 7 -6.10 -29.28 25.35
C ASN A 7 -5.01 -30.06 26.12
N ASN A 8 -4.28 -29.42 27.02
CA ASN A 8 -3.44 -30.15 27.97
C ASN A 8 -3.29 -29.38 29.30
N PHE A 9 -4.14 -29.71 30.27
CA PHE A 9 -4.18 -29.08 31.59
C PHE A 9 -3.01 -29.52 32.49
N ARG A 10 -1.77 -29.28 32.05
CA ARG A 10 -0.59 -29.50 32.90
C ARG A 10 -0.39 -28.29 33.80
N ILE A 11 -0.62 -28.47 35.11
CA ILE A 11 -0.39 -27.42 36.11
C ILE A 11 1.09 -27.02 36.11
N ARG A 12 1.36 -25.74 35.81
CA ARG A 12 2.70 -25.13 35.88
C ARG A 12 2.79 -24.29 37.16
N LYS A 13 3.63 -24.70 38.11
CA LYS A 13 3.96 -23.88 39.29
C LYS A 13 4.89 -22.73 38.88
N ASN A 14 4.55 -21.50 39.25
CA ASN A 14 5.36 -20.31 39.03
C ASN A 14 5.80 -19.74 40.39
N PHE A 15 7.10 -19.54 40.58
CA PHE A 15 7.70 -19.01 41.83
C PHE A 15 8.15 -17.54 41.72
N ALA A 16 7.73 -16.84 40.66
CA ALA A 16 8.04 -15.43 40.46
C ALA A 16 7.51 -14.58 41.62
N LYS A 17 8.41 -13.82 42.26
CA LYS A 17 8.08 -12.93 43.39
C LYS A 17 7.64 -11.53 42.92
N ILE A 18 8.06 -11.14 41.72
CA ILE A 18 7.74 -9.84 41.11
C ILE A 18 6.47 -10.02 40.29
N GLN A 19 5.50 -9.11 40.49
CA GLN A 19 4.28 -9.10 39.70
C GLN A 19 4.52 -8.56 38.30
N LYS A 20 3.87 -9.17 37.32
CA LYS A 20 3.90 -8.74 35.92
C LYS A 20 3.03 -7.48 35.79
N ILE A 21 3.65 -6.33 35.53
CA ILE A 21 2.96 -5.03 35.40
C ILE A 21 2.41 -4.83 33.98
N ILE A 22 3.09 -5.38 32.98
CA ILE A 22 2.72 -5.29 31.57
C ILE A 22 2.71 -6.67 30.94
N ASP A 23 1.77 -6.90 30.02
CA ASP A 23 1.71 -8.16 29.30
C ASP A 23 2.81 -8.30 28.25
N ILE A 24 3.03 -9.56 27.82
CA ILE A 24 3.98 -9.80 26.72
C ILE A 24 3.27 -9.30 25.46
N PRO A 25 3.88 -8.36 24.71
CA PRO A 25 3.25 -7.82 23.52
C PRO A 25 3.20 -8.88 22.42
N ASN A 26 2.47 -8.57 21.35
CA ASN A 26 2.50 -9.38 20.15
C ASN A 26 3.94 -9.36 19.56
N LEU A 27 4.59 -10.53 19.52
CA LEU A 27 6.00 -10.63 19.13
C LEU A 27 6.22 -10.43 17.62
N ILE A 28 5.16 -10.57 16.81
CA ILE A 28 5.21 -10.36 15.35
C ILE A 28 4.63 -9.01 14.94
N ASP A 29 4.29 -8.15 15.90
CA ASP A 29 3.57 -6.90 15.64
C ASP A 29 4.35 -5.94 14.75
N ILE A 30 5.66 -5.85 14.96
CA ILE A 30 6.55 -4.98 14.18
C ILE A 30 6.47 -5.31 12.68
N GLN A 31 6.46 -6.61 12.34
CA GLN A 31 6.41 -7.04 10.94
C GLN A 31 5.06 -6.69 10.31
N LYS A 32 3.96 -6.98 11.02
CA LYS A 32 2.60 -6.66 10.55
C LYS A 32 2.41 -5.16 10.37
N HIS A 33 2.70 -4.39 11.41
CA HIS A 33 2.52 -2.94 11.41
C HIS A 33 3.43 -2.24 10.37
N SER A 34 4.65 -2.73 10.15
CA SER A 34 5.52 -2.18 9.10
C SER A 34 4.90 -2.36 7.71
N TYR A 35 4.30 -3.52 7.44
CA TYR A 35 3.69 -3.80 6.14
C TYR A 35 2.36 -3.07 5.95
N ASP A 36 1.54 -3.01 7.00
CA ASP A 36 0.30 -2.23 7.03
C ASP A 36 0.57 -0.74 6.77
N LYS A 37 1.64 -0.20 7.36
CA LYS A 37 2.09 1.18 7.12
C LYS A 37 2.60 1.38 5.69
N PHE A 38 3.27 0.39 5.11
CA PHE A 38 3.74 0.46 3.73
C PHE A 38 2.58 0.47 2.74
N LEU A 39 1.59 -0.41 2.93
CA LEU A 39 0.46 -0.60 2.01
C LEU A 39 -0.67 0.41 2.21
N GLN A 40 -0.93 0.86 3.44
CA GLN A 40 -2.09 1.68 3.82
C GLN A 40 -3.43 1.18 3.22
N PHE A 41 -3.59 -0.15 3.19
CA PHE A 41 -4.67 -0.85 2.50
C PHE A 41 -6.07 -0.42 2.99
N ASP A 42 -6.25 -0.32 4.31
CA ASP A 42 -7.54 0.01 4.93
C ASP A 42 -7.86 1.52 4.92
N LYS A 43 -6.93 2.38 4.47
CA LYS A 43 -7.13 3.83 4.43
C LYS A 43 -7.69 4.27 3.08
N ALA A 44 -8.73 5.08 3.12
CA ALA A 44 -9.24 5.77 1.93
C ALA A 44 -8.14 6.66 1.31
N PRO A 45 -8.09 6.83 -0.02
CA PRO A 45 -7.01 7.56 -0.70
C PRO A 45 -6.72 8.95 -0.11
N GLU A 46 -7.76 9.67 0.30
CA GLU A 46 -7.69 11.02 0.89
C GLU A 46 -7.11 11.05 2.31
N GLN A 47 -7.16 9.92 3.02
CA GLN A 47 -6.71 9.77 4.40
C GLN A 47 -5.32 9.13 4.50
N ARG A 48 -4.69 8.82 3.36
CA ARG A 48 -3.36 8.21 3.32
C ARG A 48 -2.29 9.24 3.66
N GLU A 49 -1.35 8.82 4.49
CA GLU A 49 -0.16 9.60 4.83
C GLU A 49 0.89 9.47 3.73
N ASP A 50 1.81 10.42 3.64
CA ASP A 50 2.87 10.46 2.62
C ASP A 50 4.03 9.51 2.99
N THR A 51 3.69 8.26 3.25
CA THR A 51 4.60 7.16 3.60
C THR A 51 4.26 5.90 2.81
N GLY A 52 5.18 4.94 2.77
CA GLY A 52 4.97 3.70 2.03
C GLY A 52 4.73 3.93 0.54
N LEU A 53 3.79 3.20 -0.05
CA LEU A 53 3.43 3.34 -1.47
C LEU A 53 3.00 4.77 -1.84
N GLN A 54 2.20 5.42 -0.99
CA GLN A 54 1.73 6.79 -1.22
C GLN A 54 2.92 7.77 -1.31
N GLY A 55 3.86 7.67 -0.38
CA GLY A 55 5.07 8.48 -0.36
C GLY A 55 5.95 8.24 -1.59
N VAL A 56 6.11 6.98 -2.01
CA VAL A 56 6.87 6.63 -3.21
C VAL A 56 6.25 7.25 -4.46
N PHE A 57 4.94 7.09 -4.67
CA PHE A 57 4.28 7.69 -5.83
C PHE A 57 4.39 9.21 -5.83
N LYS A 58 4.15 9.87 -4.69
CA LYS A 58 4.32 11.33 -4.56
C LYS A 58 5.75 11.81 -4.76
N SER A 59 6.76 10.97 -4.50
CA SER A 59 8.16 11.33 -4.71
C SER A 59 8.60 11.27 -6.18
N VAL A 60 7.96 10.39 -6.96
CA VAL A 60 8.30 10.17 -8.38
C VAL A 60 7.47 11.05 -9.29
N PHE A 61 6.21 11.30 -8.93
CA PHE A 61 5.29 12.13 -9.70
C PHE A 61 5.30 13.58 -9.22
N PRO A 62 5.09 14.57 -10.12
CA PRO A 62 4.74 14.41 -11.53
C PRO A 62 5.96 14.11 -12.43
N ILE A 63 5.75 13.29 -13.45
CA ILE A 63 6.75 13.02 -14.50
C ILE A 63 6.44 13.92 -15.68
N LYS A 64 7.37 14.79 -16.07
CA LYS A 64 7.20 15.73 -17.19
C LYS A 64 8.03 15.29 -18.40
N ASP A 65 7.51 15.52 -19.60
CA ASP A 65 8.29 15.41 -20.83
C ASP A 65 9.37 16.52 -20.90
N PHE A 66 10.44 16.28 -21.65
CA PHE A 66 11.55 17.21 -21.86
C PHE A 66 11.08 18.56 -22.43
N ASN A 67 10.05 18.55 -23.28
CA ASN A 67 9.50 19.76 -23.89
C ASN A 67 8.46 20.46 -23.00
N GLU A 68 8.16 19.92 -21.82
CA GLU A 68 7.12 20.39 -20.89
C GLU A 68 5.72 20.54 -21.52
N THR A 69 5.44 19.80 -22.59
CA THR A 69 4.13 19.80 -23.28
C THR A 69 3.17 18.76 -22.69
N SER A 70 3.67 17.85 -21.84
CA SER A 70 2.83 16.89 -21.13
C SER A 70 3.41 16.50 -19.78
N SER A 71 2.53 16.17 -18.84
CA SER A 71 2.89 15.55 -17.56
C SER A 71 1.99 14.39 -17.22
N LEU A 72 2.58 13.40 -16.56
CA LEU A 72 1.87 12.35 -15.87
C LEU A 72 1.79 12.72 -14.39
N GLU A 73 0.58 12.74 -13.84
CA GLU A 73 0.28 13.00 -12.44
C GLU A 73 -0.27 11.73 -11.78
N PHE A 74 0.09 11.54 -10.52
CA PHE A 74 -0.46 10.47 -9.69
C PHE A 74 -1.73 10.98 -8.99
N VAL A 75 -2.82 10.23 -9.13
CA VAL A 75 -4.10 10.55 -8.46
C VAL A 75 -4.30 9.65 -7.25
N SER A 76 -4.26 8.33 -7.45
CA SER A 76 -4.46 7.36 -6.37
C SER A 76 -3.97 5.96 -6.76
N TYR A 77 -3.90 5.03 -5.81
CA TYR A 77 -3.70 3.60 -6.09
C TYR A 77 -4.73 2.75 -5.35
N HIS A 78 -4.99 1.57 -5.90
CA HIS A 78 -5.85 0.56 -5.32
C HIS A 78 -5.13 -0.80 -5.35
N LEU A 79 -5.18 -1.52 -4.23
CA LEU A 79 -4.76 -2.92 -4.17
C LEU A 79 -6.02 -3.77 -4.26
N GLU A 80 -6.08 -4.64 -5.26
CA GLU A 80 -7.15 -5.62 -5.38
C GLU A 80 -6.92 -6.77 -4.40
N LYS A 81 -7.93 -7.63 -4.26
CA LYS A 81 -7.77 -8.83 -3.45
C LYS A 81 -6.85 -9.83 -4.16
N PRO A 82 -6.04 -10.59 -3.42
CA PRO A 82 -5.32 -11.74 -3.96
C PRO A 82 -6.26 -12.68 -4.71
N LYS A 83 -5.79 -13.22 -5.83
CA LYS A 83 -6.58 -14.12 -6.69
C LYS A 83 -6.84 -15.48 -6.03
N TYR A 84 -5.91 -15.91 -5.19
CA TYR A 84 -5.91 -17.20 -4.51
C TYR A 84 -5.67 -17.00 -3.02
N ASP A 85 -6.08 -17.95 -2.21
CA ASP A 85 -5.76 -17.96 -0.79
C ASP A 85 -4.35 -18.52 -0.52
N VAL A 86 -3.94 -18.44 0.73
CA VAL A 86 -2.59 -18.84 1.16
C VAL A 86 -2.37 -20.35 0.98
N ASP A 87 -3.39 -21.17 1.28
CA ASP A 87 -3.28 -22.63 1.20
C ASP A 87 -3.16 -23.10 -0.25
N GLU A 88 -3.91 -22.51 -1.17
CA GLU A 88 -3.80 -22.79 -2.60
C GLU A 88 -2.43 -22.36 -3.15
N CYS A 89 -1.95 -21.17 -2.77
CA CYS A 89 -0.62 -20.71 -3.16
C CYS A 89 0.48 -21.67 -2.70
N HIS A 90 0.40 -22.17 -1.46
CA HIS A 90 1.34 -23.18 -0.95
C HIS A 90 1.27 -24.49 -1.74
N GLN A 91 0.08 -25.02 -2.02
CA GLN A 91 -0.09 -26.29 -2.75
C GLN A 91 0.41 -26.22 -4.18
N ARG A 92 0.22 -25.07 -4.85
CA ARG A 92 0.56 -24.87 -6.26
C ARG A 92 1.95 -24.25 -6.46
N GLY A 93 2.66 -23.92 -5.39
CA GLY A 93 3.98 -23.27 -5.45
C GLY A 93 3.93 -21.86 -6.04
N MET A 94 2.84 -21.13 -5.79
CA MET A 94 2.63 -19.76 -6.26
C MET A 94 2.95 -18.74 -5.15
N THR A 95 3.25 -17.50 -5.54
CA THR A 95 3.36 -16.38 -4.59
C THR A 95 1.95 -15.89 -4.23
N PHE A 96 1.67 -15.72 -2.92
CA PHE A 96 0.48 -15.00 -2.48
C PHE A 96 0.70 -13.51 -2.73
N SER A 97 -0.07 -12.92 -3.64
CA SER A 97 0.11 -11.53 -4.09
C SER A 97 -1.22 -10.89 -4.48
N ALA A 98 -1.28 -9.57 -4.35
CA ALA A 98 -2.39 -8.70 -4.72
C ALA A 98 -2.02 -7.81 -5.92
N PRO A 99 -2.86 -7.72 -6.96
CA PRO A 99 -2.71 -6.72 -8.01
C PRO A 99 -2.74 -5.29 -7.47
N ILE A 100 -1.79 -4.46 -7.88
CA ILE A 100 -1.84 -3.00 -7.65
C ILE A 100 -2.21 -2.29 -8.94
N LYS A 101 -3.24 -1.45 -8.85
CA LYS A 101 -3.68 -0.54 -9.91
C LYS A 101 -3.44 0.89 -9.47
N VAL A 102 -3.02 1.74 -10.40
CA VAL A 102 -2.73 3.14 -10.15
C VAL A 102 -3.55 3.99 -11.10
N VAL A 103 -4.24 4.98 -10.54
CA VAL A 103 -4.95 6.00 -11.32
C VAL A 103 -3.97 7.11 -11.61
N VAL A 104 -3.65 7.29 -12.89
CA VAL A 104 -2.77 8.34 -13.38
C VAL A 104 -3.54 9.30 -14.26
N ARG A 105 -3.12 10.56 -14.25
CA ARG A 105 -3.69 11.62 -15.07
C ARG A 105 -2.62 12.17 -16.00
N LEU A 106 -2.86 12.08 -17.30
CA LEU A 106 -2.06 12.74 -18.32
C LEU A 106 -2.63 14.13 -18.57
N VAL A 107 -1.84 15.16 -18.32
CA VAL A 107 -2.14 16.56 -18.66
C VAL A 107 -1.31 16.92 -19.87
N VAL A 108 -1.96 17.45 -20.92
CA VAL A 108 -1.30 17.94 -22.12
C VAL A 108 -1.51 19.45 -22.19
N TRP A 109 -0.42 20.19 -22.41
CA TRP A 109 -0.44 21.63 -22.55
C TRP A 109 -0.27 22.06 -23.99
N ASP A 110 -0.96 23.14 -24.35
CA ASP A 110 -0.63 23.92 -25.53
C ASP A 110 0.28 25.08 -25.12
N LYS A 111 1.36 25.28 -25.87
CA LYS A 111 2.35 26.32 -25.60
C LYS A 111 2.24 27.36 -26.70
N ASP A 112 1.79 28.56 -26.33
CA ASP A 112 1.77 29.69 -27.23
C ASP A 112 3.22 30.08 -27.58
N PRO A 113 3.63 30.03 -28.86
CA PRO A 113 4.99 30.33 -29.29
C PRO A 113 5.37 31.81 -29.08
N ASP A 114 4.41 32.72 -29.01
CA ASP A 114 4.65 34.17 -28.90
C ASP A 114 4.71 34.64 -27.45
N THR A 115 3.86 34.08 -26.57
CA THR A 115 3.76 34.51 -25.16
C THR A 115 4.43 33.55 -24.17
N GLY A 116 4.72 32.31 -24.60
CA GLY A 116 5.25 31.25 -23.73
C GLY A 116 4.24 30.76 -22.67
N ALA A 117 3.00 31.27 -22.68
CA ALA A 117 1.96 30.83 -21.76
C ALA A 117 1.55 29.38 -22.07
N GLN A 118 1.43 28.58 -21.01
CA GLN A 118 0.94 27.21 -21.07
C GLN A 118 -0.56 27.21 -20.74
N SER A 119 -1.37 26.66 -21.65
CA SER A 119 -2.79 26.42 -21.42
C SER A 119 -3.08 24.92 -21.44
N ILE A 120 -4.02 24.46 -20.63
CA ILE A 120 -4.38 23.04 -20.61
C ILE A 120 -5.17 22.74 -21.88
N ARG A 121 -4.63 21.85 -22.71
CA ARG A 121 -5.28 21.38 -23.94
C ARG A 121 -6.17 20.19 -23.68
N ASP A 122 -5.67 19.20 -22.94
CA ASP A 122 -6.37 17.95 -22.71
C ASP A 122 -5.97 17.34 -21.36
N VAL A 123 -6.91 16.64 -20.75
CA VAL A 123 -6.71 15.91 -19.49
C VAL A 123 -7.35 14.55 -19.62
N LYS A 124 -6.54 13.50 -19.50
CA LYS A 124 -7.02 12.11 -19.53
C LYS A 124 -6.62 11.41 -18.25
N GLU A 125 -7.60 10.86 -17.56
CA GLU A 125 -7.39 10.05 -16.37
C GLU A 125 -7.67 8.59 -16.69
N GLN A 126 -6.78 7.69 -16.27
CA GLN A 126 -6.91 6.26 -16.54
C GLN A 126 -6.36 5.44 -15.39
N GLU A 127 -7.07 4.34 -15.09
CA GLU A 127 -6.58 3.29 -14.21
C GLU A 127 -5.66 2.34 -14.99
N VAL A 128 -4.45 2.15 -14.49
CA VAL A 128 -3.42 1.31 -15.10
C VAL A 128 -3.01 0.22 -14.12
N TYR A 129 -2.93 -1.02 -14.61
CA TYR A 129 -2.33 -2.12 -13.85
C TYR A 129 -0.83 -1.90 -13.72
N PHE A 130 -0.34 -1.82 -12.49
CA PHE A 130 1.05 -1.45 -12.20
C PHE A 130 1.91 -2.67 -11.81
N GLY A 131 1.31 -3.73 -11.27
CA GLY A 131 2.02 -4.96 -10.95
C GLY A 131 1.29 -5.80 -9.90
N GLU A 132 2.02 -6.73 -9.29
CA GLU A 132 1.55 -7.48 -8.11
C GLU A 132 2.45 -7.19 -6.91
N ILE A 133 1.84 -7.05 -5.74
CA ILE A 133 2.50 -6.85 -4.44
C ILE A 133 2.26 -8.11 -3.60
N PRO A 134 3.32 -8.82 -3.17
CA PRO A 134 3.20 -9.99 -2.28
C PRO A 134 2.54 -9.69 -0.92
#